data_AF-A0A0D6AVX6-F1
#
_entry.id   AF-A0A0D6AVX6-F1
#
_cell.length_a   1.000
_cell.length_b   1.000
_cell.length_c   1.000
_cell.angle_alpha   90.00
_cell.angle_beta   90.00
_cell.angle_gamma   90.00
#
_symmetry.space_group_name_H-M   'P 1'
#
loop_
_entity.id
_entity.type
_entity.pdbx_description
1 polymer ?
#
loop_
_entity_poly.entity_id
_entity_poly.type
_entity_poly.pdbx_seq_one_letter_code
_entity_poly.pdbx_strand_id
1 'polypeptide(L)'
;MNRVNKQDYICTAKKSPNNCKSKTGSLDKSSLKFLVDKYMDEYRDCYKQEDQWWGDKTLSWEKAIETAWKSRFANGKMHPHQYRVGEKKLDKGLQVCLRHNRKCDSFNDFHDIYCWIESICKNTDGIGSLTTYDIARRLGAWLGKQPEIVYLHAGSMKGAKKLGIKGETVSLNDFPPEIQELGATHAENFLCIYKERLSVVISDSYVNRC
;
A
#
# COMPACT_ATOMS: atom_id res chain seq x y z
N MET A 1 -12.20 -1.52 -31.23
CA MET A 1 -11.04 -1.22 -30.35
C MET A 1 -11.32 0.09 -29.62
N ASN A 2 -11.93 0.03 -28.44
CA ASN A 2 -12.23 1.23 -27.66
C ASN A 2 -10.99 1.61 -26.83
N ARG A 3 -10.37 2.74 -27.19
CA ARG A 3 -9.35 3.41 -26.38
C ARG A 3 -10.00 3.87 -25.07
N VAL A 4 -9.79 3.12 -24.00
CA VAL A 4 -10.03 3.62 -22.64
C VAL A 4 -9.11 4.83 -22.44
N ASN A 5 -9.71 5.96 -22.09
CA ASN A 5 -9.04 7.25 -21.93
C ASN A 5 -8.14 7.17 -20.67
N LYS A 6 -6.84 6.95 -20.87
CA LYS A 6 -5.81 6.69 -19.84
C LYS A 6 -5.31 7.99 -19.15
N GLN A 7 -6.19 8.93 -18.85
CA GLN A 7 -5.81 10.23 -18.29
C GLN A 7 -5.92 10.20 -16.74
N ASP A 8 -4.77 10.32 -16.09
CA ASP A 8 -4.54 10.60 -14.66
C ASP A 8 -4.91 9.51 -13.62
N TYR A 9 -4.18 8.38 -13.67
CA TYR A 9 -4.14 7.34 -12.63
C TYR A 9 -3.36 7.76 -11.38
N ILE A 10 -3.66 8.93 -10.81
CA ILE A 10 -3.05 9.30 -9.54
C ILE A 10 -3.97 8.78 -8.44
N CYS A 11 -3.43 8.01 -7.50
CA CYS A 11 -3.97 7.88 -6.15
C CYS A 11 -3.87 9.25 -5.44
N THR A 12 -4.51 10.26 -6.02
CA THR A 12 -4.82 11.52 -5.38
C THR A 12 -6.21 11.36 -4.83
N ALA A 13 -6.31 11.49 -3.51
CA ALA A 13 -7.48 12.04 -2.83
C ALA A 13 -8.49 12.66 -3.80
N LYS A 14 -9.72 12.14 -3.84
CA LYS A 14 -10.82 12.91 -4.45
C LYS A 14 -10.81 14.28 -3.77
N LYS A 15 -10.60 15.36 -4.52
CA LYS A 15 -10.77 16.72 -3.98
C LYS A 15 -12.20 16.80 -3.48
N SER A 16 -12.38 16.76 -2.15
CA SER A 16 -13.69 16.89 -1.54
C SER A 16 -14.32 18.21 -2.01
N PRO A 17 -15.52 18.21 -2.61
CA PRO A 17 -16.25 19.44 -2.80
C PRO A 17 -16.61 19.99 -1.41
N ASN A 18 -16.08 21.16 -1.08
CA ASN A 18 -16.54 21.93 0.07
C ASN A 18 -17.97 22.38 -0.19
N ASN A 19 -18.97 21.55 0.14
CA ASN A 19 -20.26 21.99 0.66
C ASN A 19 -21.15 20.78 0.94
N CYS A 20 -21.51 20.56 2.20
CA CYS A 20 -22.89 20.21 2.53
C CYS A 20 -23.14 20.44 4.02
N LYS A 21 -23.99 21.43 4.31
CA LYS A 21 -24.60 21.61 5.62
C LYS A 21 -25.61 20.48 5.83
N SER A 22 -25.32 19.56 6.73
CA SER A 22 -26.33 18.67 7.31
C SER A 22 -26.13 18.61 8.83
N LYS A 23 -27.25 18.69 9.54
CA LYS A 23 -27.35 18.83 11.00
C LYS A 23 -26.70 17.63 11.70
N THR A 24 -25.54 17.84 12.31
CA THR A 24 -24.83 16.83 13.11
C THR A 24 -25.23 16.94 14.57
N GLY A 25 -25.88 15.89 15.11
CA GLY A 25 -25.57 15.46 16.48
C GLY A 25 -24.07 15.23 16.57
N SER A 26 -23.44 15.58 17.70
CA SER A 26 -21.97 15.67 17.82
C SER A 26 -21.29 14.31 17.63
N LEU A 27 -21.04 13.92 16.38
CA LEU A 27 -20.12 12.85 16.04
C LEU A 27 -18.74 13.31 16.46
N ASP A 28 -18.12 12.57 17.36
CA ASP A 28 -16.73 12.78 17.75
C ASP A 28 -15.85 12.59 16.51
N LYS A 29 -15.44 13.72 15.92
CA LYS A 29 -14.59 13.81 14.72
C LYS A 29 -13.19 13.26 14.96
N SER A 30 -12.87 12.81 16.18
CA SER A 30 -11.62 12.15 16.54
C SER A 30 -11.74 10.64 16.70
N SER A 31 -12.96 10.08 16.65
CA SER A 31 -13.15 8.63 16.76
C SER A 31 -12.47 7.87 15.62
N LEU A 32 -11.94 6.68 15.92
CA LEU A 32 -11.27 5.83 14.94
C LEU A 32 -12.20 5.50 13.75
N LYS A 33 -13.47 5.18 14.04
CA LYS A 33 -14.50 4.93 13.02
C LYS A 33 -14.66 6.08 12.05
N PHE A 34 -14.70 7.33 12.54
CA PHE A 34 -14.80 8.51 11.68
C PHE A 34 -13.60 8.65 10.75
N LEU A 35 -12.38 8.37 11.23
CA LEU A 35 -11.17 8.42 10.41
C LEU A 35 -11.17 7.32 9.33
N VAL A 36 -11.61 6.11 9.67
CA VAL A 36 -11.75 4.98 8.73
C VAL A 36 -12.79 5.29 7.66
N ASP A 37 -13.96 5.82 8.03
CA ASP A 37 -15.01 6.19 7.08
C ASP A 37 -14.53 7.26 6.10
N LYS A 38 -13.86 8.30 6.64
CA LYS A 38 -13.28 9.35 5.82
C LYS A 38 -12.21 8.82 4.86
N TYR A 39 -11.37 7.89 5.32
CA TYR A 39 -10.41 7.21 4.46
C TYR A 39 -11.11 6.45 3.33
N MET A 40 -12.18 5.71 3.63
CA MET A 40 -12.91 4.95 2.61
C MET A 40 -13.63 5.85 1.60
N ASP A 41 -14.18 6.98 2.02
CA ASP A 41 -14.79 7.94 1.08
C ASP A 41 -13.78 8.47 0.06
N GLU A 42 -12.53 8.64 0.48
CA GLU A 42 -11.46 9.22 -0.31
C GLU A 42 -10.69 8.18 -1.15
N TYR A 43 -10.48 6.97 -0.61
CA TYR A 43 -9.54 5.98 -1.14
C TYR A 43 -10.15 4.63 -1.51
N ARG A 44 -11.44 4.35 -1.27
CA ARG A 44 -12.07 3.03 -1.53
C ARG A 44 -11.74 2.43 -2.90
N ASP A 45 -11.73 3.26 -3.95
CA ASP A 45 -11.52 2.78 -5.32
C ASP A 45 -10.06 2.89 -5.80
N CYS A 46 -9.14 3.43 -4.99
CA CYS A 46 -7.78 3.73 -5.46
C CYS A 46 -7.02 2.46 -5.86
N TYR A 47 -7.09 1.40 -5.05
CA TYR A 47 -6.43 0.14 -5.35
C TYR A 47 -7.07 -0.61 -6.51
N LYS A 48 -8.38 -0.42 -6.76
CA LYS A 48 -9.02 -1.04 -7.93
C LYS A 48 -8.42 -0.50 -9.23
N GLN A 49 -8.16 0.80 -9.29
CA GLN A 49 -7.55 1.44 -10.47
C GLN A 49 -6.07 1.09 -10.59
N GLU A 50 -5.34 1.09 -9.47
CA GLU A 50 -3.94 0.67 -9.45
C GLU A 50 -3.78 -0.79 -9.85
N ASP A 51 -4.60 -1.70 -9.31
CA ASP A 51 -4.55 -3.12 -9.65
C ASP A 51 -4.89 -3.37 -11.12
N GLN A 52 -5.77 -2.57 -11.73
CA GLN A 52 -5.98 -2.62 -13.19
C GLN A 52 -4.75 -2.18 -13.98
N TRP A 53 -4.05 -1.14 -13.53
CA TRP A 53 -2.86 -0.62 -14.20
C TRP A 53 -1.67 -1.57 -14.07
N TRP A 54 -1.36 -2.00 -12.85
CA TRP A 54 -0.24 -2.90 -12.58
C TRP A 54 -0.54 -4.35 -12.96
N GLY A 55 -1.81 -4.73 -12.97
CA GLY A 55 -2.30 -6.06 -13.32
C GLY A 55 -2.55 -6.30 -14.81
N ASP A 56 -2.03 -5.45 -15.70
CA ASP A 56 -2.25 -5.58 -17.15
C ASP A 56 -1.69 -6.91 -17.69
N LYS A 57 -2.60 -7.86 -17.92
CA LYS A 57 -2.30 -9.21 -18.44
C LYS A 57 -1.91 -9.23 -19.91
N THR A 58 -1.97 -8.09 -20.61
CA THR A 58 -1.40 -8.00 -21.97
C THR A 58 0.13 -7.91 -21.96
N LEU A 59 0.73 -7.60 -20.81
CA LEU A 59 2.17 -7.58 -20.61
C LEU A 59 2.73 -8.98 -20.33
N SER A 60 3.94 -9.25 -20.83
CA SER A 60 4.73 -10.39 -20.37
C SER A 60 5.14 -10.21 -18.91
N TRP A 61 5.52 -11.30 -18.25
CA TRP A 61 6.00 -11.27 -16.88
C TRP A 61 7.22 -10.35 -16.70
N GLU A 62 8.18 -10.41 -17.62
CA GLU A 62 9.36 -9.55 -17.62
C GLU A 62 8.97 -8.07 -17.75
N LYS A 63 7.95 -7.76 -18.55
CA LYS A 63 7.46 -6.40 -18.71
C LYS A 63 6.65 -5.92 -17.50
N ALA A 64 5.96 -6.81 -16.81
CA ALA A 64 5.32 -6.53 -15.52
C ALA A 64 6.38 -6.21 -14.45
N ILE A 65 7.47 -6.97 -14.38
CA ILE A 65 8.64 -6.67 -13.53
C ILE A 65 9.19 -5.27 -13.84
N GLU A 66 9.47 -4.99 -15.12
CA GLU A 66 10.00 -3.70 -15.55
C GLU A 66 9.08 -2.54 -15.12
N THR A 67 7.78 -2.71 -15.33
CA THR A 67 6.76 -1.68 -15.03
C THR A 67 6.63 -1.45 -13.53
N ALA A 68 6.60 -2.51 -12.73
CA ALA A 68 6.52 -2.44 -11.27
C ALA A 68 7.73 -1.72 -10.65
N TRP A 69 8.95 -2.01 -11.13
CA TRP A 69 10.17 -1.35 -10.67
C TRP A 69 10.28 0.09 -11.12
N LYS A 70 10.06 0.37 -12.42
CA LYS A 70 10.11 1.74 -12.95
C LYS A 70 9.10 2.65 -12.26
N SER A 71 8.01 2.07 -11.75
CA SER A 71 7.03 2.78 -10.92
C SER A 71 6.47 4.00 -11.64
N ARG A 72 6.19 3.90 -12.94
CA ARG A 72 5.66 4.99 -13.75
C ARG A 72 4.20 4.75 -14.09
N PHE A 73 3.42 5.83 -14.10
CA PHE A 73 2.05 5.83 -14.62
C PHE A 73 2.03 5.92 -16.15
N ALA A 74 0.82 5.82 -16.72
CA ALA A 74 0.58 5.97 -18.15
C ALA A 74 1.13 7.28 -18.74
N ASN A 75 1.12 8.36 -17.96
CA ASN A 75 1.65 9.67 -18.35
C ASN A 75 3.19 9.79 -18.21
N GLY A 76 3.88 8.68 -17.89
CA GLY A 76 5.33 8.63 -17.71
C GLY A 76 5.83 9.21 -16.39
N LYS A 77 4.97 9.84 -15.58
CA LYS A 77 5.36 10.35 -14.26
C LYS A 77 5.64 9.19 -13.31
N MET A 78 6.67 9.35 -12.50
CA MET A 78 7.01 8.40 -11.45
C MET A 78 5.95 8.45 -10.34
N HIS A 79 5.73 7.33 -9.67
CA HIS A 79 4.84 7.24 -8.53
C HIS A 79 5.37 8.14 -7.39
N PRO A 80 4.55 8.98 -6.75
CA PRO A 80 5.04 9.91 -5.72
C PRO A 80 5.83 9.26 -4.58
N HIS A 81 5.48 8.03 -4.18
CA HIS A 81 6.21 7.25 -3.18
C HIS A 81 7.68 6.97 -3.57
N GLN A 82 7.98 7.00 -4.87
CA GLN A 82 9.28 6.60 -5.42
C GLN A 82 10.17 7.79 -5.83
N TYR A 83 9.64 9.03 -5.76
CA TYR A 83 10.40 10.23 -6.12
C TYR A 83 11.73 10.39 -5.36
N ARG A 84 11.74 10.08 -4.07
CA ARG A 84 12.96 10.21 -3.23
C ARG A 84 13.97 9.08 -3.46
N VAL A 85 13.51 7.93 -3.93
CA VAL A 85 14.39 6.81 -4.29
C VAL A 85 15.12 7.14 -5.59
N GLY A 86 14.34 7.61 -6.59
CA GLY A 86 14.85 8.05 -7.87
C GLY A 86 15.16 6.91 -8.83
N GLU A 87 15.14 7.24 -10.12
CA GLU A 87 15.22 6.30 -11.24
C GLU A 87 16.46 5.41 -11.19
N LYS A 88 17.65 5.99 -10.95
CA LYS A 88 18.91 5.24 -10.93
C LYS A 88 18.90 4.06 -9.96
N LYS A 89 18.28 4.21 -8.78
CA LYS A 89 18.22 3.13 -7.77
C LYS A 89 17.18 2.09 -8.16
N LEU A 90 16.00 2.52 -8.64
CA LEU A 90 14.96 1.62 -9.12
C LEU A 90 15.48 0.76 -10.29
N ASP A 91 16.23 1.35 -11.22
CA ASP A 91 16.85 0.63 -12.33
C ASP A 91 17.88 -0.38 -11.83
N LYS A 92 18.71 -0.03 -10.83
CA LYS A 92 19.64 -0.99 -10.22
C LYS A 92 18.89 -2.20 -9.64
N GLY A 93 17.81 -1.96 -8.90
CA GLY A 93 16.97 -3.01 -8.35
C GLY A 93 16.29 -3.86 -9.43
N LEU A 94 15.79 -3.23 -10.50
CA LEU A 94 15.24 -3.92 -11.68
C LEU A 94 16.27 -4.86 -12.32
N GLN A 95 17.51 -4.40 -12.52
CA GLN A 95 18.55 -5.23 -13.12
C GLN A 95 18.88 -6.45 -12.25
N VAL A 96 18.92 -6.30 -10.92
CA VAL A 96 19.08 -7.43 -9.98
C VAL A 96 17.88 -8.38 -10.08
N CYS A 97 16.67 -7.84 -10.08
CA CYS A 97 15.42 -8.59 -10.16
C CYS A 97 15.37 -9.47 -11.43
N LEU A 98 15.68 -8.90 -12.60
CA LEU A 98 15.70 -9.63 -13.87
C LEU A 98 16.77 -10.73 -13.89
N ARG A 99 17.93 -10.51 -13.26
CA ARG A 99 18.98 -11.55 -13.15
C ARG A 99 18.57 -12.76 -12.32
N HIS A 100 17.65 -12.61 -11.35
CA HIS A 100 17.12 -13.78 -10.63
C HIS A 100 16.30 -14.69 -11.54
N ASN A 101 15.79 -14.20 -12.68
CA ASN A 101 15.03 -14.96 -13.67
C ASN A 101 13.90 -15.83 -13.07
N ARG A 102 13.27 -15.36 -11.98
CA ARG A 102 12.15 -16.08 -11.35
C ARG A 102 10.95 -16.05 -12.28
N LYS A 103 10.25 -17.18 -12.38
CA LYS A 103 9.05 -17.33 -13.19
C LYS A 103 7.79 -17.01 -12.38
N CYS A 104 6.73 -16.58 -13.05
CA CYS A 104 5.51 -16.10 -12.40
C CYS A 104 4.78 -17.19 -11.60
N ASP A 105 4.94 -18.46 -11.98
CA ASP A 105 4.39 -19.63 -11.30
C ASP A 105 5.15 -20.03 -10.03
N SER A 106 6.30 -19.42 -9.76
CA SER A 106 7.15 -19.75 -8.60
C SER A 106 6.71 -19.13 -7.26
N PHE A 107 5.60 -18.40 -7.25
CA PHE A 107 5.08 -17.72 -6.06
C PHE A 107 3.75 -18.35 -5.62
N ASN A 108 3.68 -18.82 -4.38
CA ASN A 108 2.45 -19.41 -3.83
C ASN A 108 1.48 -18.31 -3.39
N ASP A 109 1.98 -17.29 -2.72
CA ASP A 109 1.18 -16.20 -2.14
C ASP A 109 1.86 -14.83 -2.30
N PHE A 110 1.28 -13.81 -1.68
CA PHE A 110 1.85 -12.47 -1.68
C PHE A 110 3.16 -12.38 -0.87
N HIS A 111 3.28 -13.18 0.20
CA HIS A 111 4.45 -13.16 1.06
C HIS A 111 5.70 -13.65 0.33
N ASP A 112 5.56 -14.67 -0.53
CA ASP A 112 6.65 -15.13 -1.41
C ASP A 112 7.16 -14.02 -2.33
N ILE A 113 6.25 -13.19 -2.87
CA ILE A 113 6.62 -12.03 -3.70
C ILE A 113 7.36 -11.01 -2.83
N TYR A 114 6.81 -10.68 -1.66
CA TYR A 114 7.41 -9.71 -0.75
C TYR A 114 8.83 -10.11 -0.36
N CYS A 115 9.04 -11.35 0.11
CA CYS A 115 10.34 -11.89 0.51
C CYS A 115 11.35 -11.85 -0.65
N TRP A 116 10.91 -12.17 -1.87
CA TRP A 116 11.77 -12.06 -3.03
C TRP A 116 12.21 -10.62 -3.31
N ILE A 117 11.27 -9.67 -3.34
CA ILE A 117 11.60 -8.25 -3.56
C ILE A 117 12.43 -7.69 -2.41
N GLU A 118 12.14 -8.09 -1.18
CA GLU A 118 12.90 -7.69 0.00
C GLU A 118 14.36 -8.14 -0.09
N SER A 119 14.61 -9.38 -0.54
CA SER A 119 15.97 -9.88 -0.76
C SER A 119 16.76 -9.04 -1.77
N ILE A 120 16.09 -8.45 -2.76
CA ILE A 120 16.71 -7.57 -3.76
C ILE A 120 16.97 -6.18 -3.16
N CYS A 121 15.98 -5.63 -2.44
CA CYS A 121 16.07 -4.30 -1.83
C CYS A 121 17.13 -4.25 -0.72
N LYS A 122 17.25 -5.29 0.11
CA LYS A 122 18.29 -5.40 1.16
C LYS A 122 19.72 -5.32 0.60
N ASN A 123 19.91 -5.74 -0.65
CA ASN A 123 21.19 -5.68 -1.36
C ASN A 123 21.35 -4.44 -2.25
N THR A 124 20.42 -3.48 -2.17
CA THR A 124 20.42 -2.27 -3.00
C THR A 124 20.28 -1.01 -2.15
N ASP A 125 21.40 -0.34 -1.89
CA ASP A 125 21.46 0.86 -1.04
C ASP A 125 20.43 1.94 -1.42
N GLY A 126 19.73 2.43 -0.40
CA GLY A 126 18.77 3.52 -0.53
C GLY A 126 17.40 3.11 -1.06
N ILE A 127 17.07 1.81 -1.04
CA ILE A 127 15.72 1.27 -1.27
C ILE A 127 15.19 0.72 0.07
N GLY A 128 14.14 1.34 0.60
CA GLY A 128 13.55 0.98 1.88
C GLY A 128 12.29 0.11 1.78
N SER A 129 11.77 -0.30 2.93
CA SER A 129 10.60 -1.19 3.05
C SER A 129 9.33 -0.67 2.36
N LEU A 130 9.15 0.65 2.24
CA LEU A 130 8.06 1.23 1.46
C LEU A 130 8.16 0.83 -0.02
N THR A 131 9.34 0.95 -0.61
CA THR A 131 9.55 0.58 -2.02
C THR A 131 9.45 -0.93 -2.21
N THR A 132 9.96 -1.71 -1.26
CA THR A 132 9.79 -3.17 -1.25
C THR A 132 8.31 -3.56 -1.31
N TYR A 133 7.50 -3.00 -0.40
CA TYR A 133 6.06 -3.27 -0.36
C TYR A 133 5.34 -2.80 -1.62
N ASP A 134 5.61 -1.57 -2.08
CA ASP A 134 5.05 -1.00 -3.29
C ASP A 134 5.30 -1.90 -4.52
N ILE A 135 6.54 -2.35 -4.73
CA ILE A 135 6.90 -3.20 -5.87
C ILE A 135 6.23 -4.58 -5.74
N ALA A 136 6.25 -5.17 -4.53
CA ALA A 136 5.60 -6.45 -4.28
C ALA A 136 4.08 -6.36 -4.55
N ARG A 137 3.42 -5.26 -4.14
CA ARG A 137 2.00 -4.99 -4.44
C ARG A 137 1.72 -4.93 -5.93
N ARG A 138 2.54 -4.21 -6.69
CA ARG A 138 2.37 -4.10 -8.16
C ARG A 138 2.51 -5.45 -8.86
N LEU A 139 3.49 -6.26 -8.46
CA LEU A 139 3.64 -7.62 -8.97
C LEU A 139 2.53 -8.55 -8.51
N GLY A 140 2.06 -8.39 -7.26
CA GLY A 140 0.92 -9.09 -6.71
C GLY A 140 -0.35 -8.82 -7.50
N ALA A 141 -0.60 -7.57 -7.91
CA ALA A 141 -1.71 -7.24 -8.81
C ALA A 141 -1.62 -8.01 -10.13
N TRP A 142 -0.43 -8.06 -10.75
CA TRP A 142 -0.23 -8.88 -11.94
C TRP A 142 -0.39 -10.37 -11.68
N LEU A 143 0.05 -10.89 -10.55
CA LEU A 143 -0.06 -12.32 -10.21
C LEU A 143 -1.44 -12.72 -9.67
N GLY A 144 -2.33 -11.77 -9.39
CA GLY A 144 -3.60 -12.03 -8.69
C GLY A 144 -3.39 -12.41 -7.21
N LYS A 145 -2.31 -11.93 -6.58
CA LYS A 145 -1.93 -12.22 -5.19
C LYS A 145 -1.98 -10.93 -4.36
N GLN A 146 -2.83 -10.93 -3.35
CA GLN A 146 -3.08 -9.78 -2.47
C GLN A 146 -2.52 -10.07 -1.07
N PRO A 147 -2.11 -9.06 -0.31
CA PRO A 147 -1.69 -9.27 1.08
C PRO A 147 -2.90 -9.68 1.94
N GLU A 148 -2.68 -10.65 2.81
CA GLU A 148 -3.65 -11.07 3.85
C GLU A 148 -3.26 -10.54 5.24
N ILE A 149 -2.00 -10.13 5.39
CA ILE A 149 -1.43 -9.50 6.59
C ILE A 149 -0.95 -8.09 6.27
N VAL A 150 -0.89 -7.22 7.29
CA VAL A 150 -0.48 -5.82 7.14
C VAL A 150 1.04 -5.74 7.20
N TYR A 151 1.66 -5.23 6.13
CA TYR A 151 3.12 -5.01 6.05
C TYR A 151 3.45 -3.57 6.47
N LEU A 152 4.11 -3.41 7.61
CA LEU A 152 4.40 -2.11 8.19
C LEU A 152 5.74 -1.56 7.70
N HIS A 153 5.70 -0.60 6.78
CA HIS A 153 6.88 0.20 6.44
C HIS A 153 6.98 1.43 7.37
N ALA A 154 8.01 2.27 7.21
CA ALA A 154 8.29 3.38 8.13
C ALA A 154 7.12 4.38 8.36
N GLY A 155 6.16 4.45 7.44
CA GLY A 155 4.98 5.31 7.55
C GLY A 155 3.86 4.63 8.34
N SER A 156 3.44 3.45 7.89
CA SER A 156 2.42 2.63 8.54
C SER A 156 2.84 2.16 9.93
N MET A 157 4.12 1.89 10.17
CA MET A 157 4.66 1.56 11.49
C MET A 157 4.45 2.69 12.51
N LYS A 158 4.53 3.96 12.09
CA LYS A 158 4.21 5.10 12.97
C LYS A 158 2.74 5.14 13.36
N GLY A 159 1.85 4.84 12.40
CA GLY A 159 0.42 4.71 12.67
C GLY A 159 0.11 3.55 13.61
N ALA A 160 0.64 2.35 13.31
CA ALA A 160 0.44 1.15 14.12
C ALA A 160 0.91 1.34 15.56
N LYS A 161 2.06 2.01 15.76
CA LYS A 161 2.60 2.30 17.09
C LYS A 161 1.63 3.11 17.96
N LYS A 162 0.83 4.00 17.38
CA LYS A 162 -0.19 4.77 18.12
C LYS A 162 -1.37 3.93 18.59
N LEU A 163 -1.56 2.76 18.01
CA LEU A 163 -2.53 1.76 18.41
C LEU A 163 -1.93 0.69 19.34
N GLY A 164 -0.67 0.87 19.79
CA GLY A 164 0.05 -0.10 20.61
C GLY A 164 0.64 -1.30 19.84
N ILE A 165 0.52 -1.30 18.51
CA ILE A 165 0.91 -2.41 17.64
C ILE A 165 2.36 -2.24 17.15
N LYS A 166 3.12 -3.32 17.13
CA LYS A 166 4.53 -3.36 16.70
C LYS A 166 4.78 -4.58 15.80
N GLY A 167 5.82 -4.49 14.98
CA GLY A 167 6.25 -5.54 14.05
C GLY A 167 6.49 -5.00 12.65
N GLU A 168 7.08 -5.84 11.79
CA GLU A 168 7.23 -5.57 10.36
C GLU A 168 6.03 -6.10 9.56
N THR A 169 5.41 -7.18 10.05
CA THR A 169 4.16 -7.73 9.56
C THR A 169 3.22 -8.00 10.73
N VAL A 170 1.94 -7.67 10.57
CA VAL A 170 0.95 -7.81 11.63
C VAL A 170 -0.31 -8.47 11.08
N SER A 171 -0.89 -9.40 11.84
CA SER A 171 -2.18 -10.00 11.48
C SER A 171 -3.25 -8.92 11.46
N LEU A 172 -4.13 -8.95 10.46
CA LEU A 172 -5.23 -7.99 10.40
C LEU A 172 -6.09 -8.03 11.68
N ASN A 173 -6.23 -9.21 12.28
CA ASN A 173 -7.01 -9.43 13.52
C ASN A 173 -6.41 -8.75 14.75
N ASP A 174 -5.14 -8.33 14.72
CA ASP A 174 -4.49 -7.65 15.83
C ASP A 174 -4.84 -6.14 15.87
N PHE A 175 -5.53 -5.63 14.85
CA PHE A 175 -5.99 -4.25 14.77
C PHE A 175 -7.39 -4.08 15.38
N PRO A 176 -7.79 -2.84 15.78
CA PRO A 176 -9.18 -2.55 16.14
C PRO A 176 -10.17 -2.95 15.03
N PRO A 177 -11.41 -3.36 15.38
CA PRO A 177 -12.41 -3.85 14.41
C PRO A 177 -12.62 -2.93 13.21
N GLU A 178 -12.57 -1.61 13.41
CA GLU A 178 -12.76 -0.62 12.34
C GLU A 178 -11.66 -0.70 11.27
N ILE A 179 -10.43 -1.05 11.66
CA ILE A 179 -9.32 -1.25 10.72
C ILE A 179 -9.37 -2.64 10.10
N GLN A 180 -9.89 -3.65 10.80
CA GLN A 180 -10.04 -5.00 10.26
C GLN A 180 -10.93 -4.99 9.00
N GLU A 181 -11.99 -4.18 9.00
CA GLU A 181 -12.92 -4.04 7.87
C GLU A 181 -12.27 -3.49 6.59
N LEU A 182 -11.12 -2.81 6.71
CA LEU A 182 -10.40 -2.26 5.55
C LEU A 182 -9.75 -3.35 4.69
N GLY A 183 -9.41 -4.50 5.28
CA GLY A 183 -8.49 -5.45 4.65
C GLY A 183 -7.04 -4.96 4.69
N ALA A 184 -6.09 -5.87 4.47
CA ALA A 184 -4.67 -5.61 4.73
C ALA A 184 -4.07 -4.44 3.91
N THR A 185 -4.40 -4.36 2.61
CA THR A 185 -3.88 -3.31 1.73
C THR A 185 -4.32 -1.91 2.17
N HIS A 186 -5.61 -1.74 2.47
CA HIS A 186 -6.14 -0.45 2.92
C HIS A 186 -5.75 -0.13 4.36
N ALA A 187 -5.66 -1.14 5.24
CA ALA A 187 -5.18 -0.95 6.60
C ALA A 187 -3.74 -0.38 6.61
N GLU A 188 -2.84 -0.95 5.81
CA GLU A 188 -1.47 -0.45 5.64
C GLU A 188 -1.47 1.06 5.27
N ASN A 189 -2.17 1.41 4.20
CA ASN A 189 -2.18 2.77 3.69
C ASN A 189 -2.91 3.75 4.61
N PHE A 190 -3.99 3.32 5.26
CA PHE A 190 -4.66 4.09 6.31
C PHE A 190 -3.67 4.46 7.42
N LEU A 191 -2.93 3.49 7.95
CA LEU A 191 -1.93 3.72 8.99
C LEU A 191 -0.84 4.69 8.51
N CYS A 192 -0.42 4.60 7.24
CA CYS A 192 0.58 5.49 6.68
C CYS A 192 0.08 6.94 6.53
N ILE A 193 -1.14 7.14 6.00
CA ILE A 193 -1.69 8.47 5.72
C ILE A 193 -2.18 9.14 7.00
N TYR A 194 -2.94 8.41 7.83
CA TYR A 194 -3.59 8.94 9.03
C TYR A 194 -2.69 8.89 10.28
N LYS A 195 -1.42 8.46 10.17
CA LYS A 195 -0.48 8.40 11.30
C LYS A 195 -0.47 9.64 12.19
N GLU A 196 -0.60 10.86 11.66
CA GLU A 196 -0.59 12.08 12.47
C GLU A 196 -1.93 12.35 13.17
N ARG A 197 -3.03 11.83 12.62
CA ARG A 197 -4.39 12.00 13.12
C ARG A 197 -4.82 10.94 14.13
N LEU A 198 -4.18 9.78 14.11
CA LEU A 198 -4.38 8.78 15.15
C LEU A 198 -3.94 9.39 16.50
N SER A 199 -4.83 9.32 17.48
CA SER A 199 -4.49 9.55 18.89
C SER A 199 -3.87 8.26 19.45
N VAL A 200 -3.09 8.39 20.54
CA VAL A 200 -2.67 7.20 21.28
C VAL A 200 -3.91 6.58 21.87
N VAL A 201 -4.35 5.46 21.31
CA VAL A 201 -5.42 4.67 21.92
C VAL A 201 -4.74 3.86 23.01
N ILE A 202 -4.64 4.43 24.22
CA ILE A 202 -4.37 3.63 25.41
C ILE A 202 -5.65 2.84 25.63
N SER A 203 -5.71 1.63 25.10
CA SER A 203 -6.77 0.71 25.49
C SER A 203 -6.46 0.25 26.91
N ASP A 204 -7.19 0.78 27.89
CA ASP A 204 -7.17 0.32 29.28
C ASP A 204 -7.67 -1.14 29.44
N SER A 205 -7.91 -1.87 28.35
CA SER A 205 -8.40 -3.25 28.34
C SER A 205 -7.31 -4.32 28.17
N TYR A 206 -6.02 -3.97 28.09
CA TYR A 206 -4.91 -4.96 28.06
C TYR A 206 -3.96 -4.90 29.27
N VAL A 207 -4.36 -4.23 30.36
CA VAL A 207 -3.75 -4.45 31.69
C VAL A 207 -4.55 -5.52 32.40
N ASN A 208 -4.24 -6.79 32.14
CA ASN A 208 -4.34 -7.95 33.05
C ASN A 208 -4.28 -9.27 32.25
N ARG A 209 -3.07 -9.69 31.92
CA ARG A 209 -2.70 -11.11 31.83
C ARG A 209 -1.33 -11.27 32.51
N CYS A 210 -1.39 -11.37 33.84
CA CYS A 210 -0.41 -12.13 34.61
C CYS A 210 -0.92 -13.57 34.72
#